data_AF-F6DDP4-F1
#
_entry.id   AF-F6DDP4-F1
#
_cell.length_a   1.000
_cell.length_b   1.000
_cell.length_c   1.000
_cell.angle_alpha   90.00
_cell.angle_beta   90.00
_cell.angle_gamma   90.00
#
_symmetry.space_group_name_H-M   'P 1'
#
loop_
_entity.id
_entity.type
_entity.pdbx_description
1 polymer ?
#
loop_
_entity_poly.entity_id
_entity_poly.type
_entity_poly.pdbx_seq_one_letter_code
_entity_poly.pdbx_strand_id
1 'polypeptide(L)' 'MQGVRFRVITANDPDILQERLNRFVEGLPEDVVLVDVKFAVAEGPSPLFAVLVQYKEVEAWKE' A
#
# COMPACT_ATOMS: atom_id res chain seq x y z
N MET A 1 5.39 2.87 18.60
CA MET A 1 5.38 2.44 17.18
C MET A 1 5.91 3.55 16.28
N GLN A 2 7.09 4.12 16.56
CA GLN A 2 7.66 5.16 15.69
C GLN A 2 8.08 4.55 14.34
N GLY A 3 7.84 5.29 13.25
CA GLY A 3 8.25 4.92 11.89
C GLY A 3 7.26 4.05 11.10
N VAL A 4 6.23 3.46 11.72
CA VAL A 4 5.17 2.74 10.98
C VAL A 4 4.20 3.74 10.36
N ARG A 5 4.01 3.63 9.05
CA ARG A 5 3.12 4.47 8.25
C ARG A 5 2.06 3.59 7.57
N PHE A 6 0.91 4.20 7.29
CA PHE A 6 -0.22 3.53 6.66
C PHE A 6 -0.68 4.35 5.45
N ARG A 7 -1.00 3.66 4.36
CA ARG A 7 -1.58 4.24 3.16
C ARG A 7 -2.80 3.44 2.74
N VAL A 8 -3.92 4.12 2.57
CA VAL A 8 -5.10 3.53 1.92
C VAL A 8 -5.11 3.97 0.46
N ILE A 9 -5.27 3.01 -0.44
CA ILE A 9 -5.44 3.23 -1.87
C ILE A 9 -6.77 2.61 -2.26
N THR A 10 -7.58 3.32 -3.02
CA THR A 10 -8.89 2.83 -3.47
C THR A 10 -9.06 3.02 -4.97
N ALA A 11 -9.91 2.20 -5.59
CA ALA A 11 -10.39 2.35 -6.95
C ALA A 11 -11.71 1.60 -7.13
N ASN A 12 -12.47 1.95 -8.16
CA ASN A 12 -13.69 1.27 -8.58
C ASN A 12 -13.45 0.18 -9.64
N ASP A 13 -12.18 -0.01 -10.02
CA ASP A 13 -11.73 -0.98 -11.00
C ASP A 13 -10.45 -1.66 -10.47
N PRO A 14 -10.31 -2.99 -10.58
CA PRO A 14 -9.17 -3.72 -10.04
C PRO A 14 -7.86 -3.39 -10.75
N ASP A 15 -7.87 -3.13 -12.06
CA ASP A 15 -6.66 -2.79 -12.82
C ASP A 15 -6.18 -1.38 -12.43
N ILE A 16 -7.11 -0.45 -12.25
CA ILE A 16 -6.80 0.89 -11.72
C ILE A 16 -6.25 0.81 -10.29
N LEU A 17 -6.79 -0.07 -9.44
CA LEU A 17 -6.24 -0.26 -8.09
C LEU A 17 -4.79 -0.75 -8.17
N GLN A 18 -4.52 -1.73 -9.03
CA GLN A 18 -3.20 -2.31 -9.22
C GLN A 18 -2.20 -1.25 -9.72
N GLU A 19 -2.56 -0.46 -10.73
CA GLU A 19 -1.72 0.62 -11.25
C GLU A 19 -1.36 1.63 -10.14
N ARG A 20 -2.34 2.03 -9.32
CA ARG A 20 -2.13 2.97 -8.21
C ARG A 20 -1.25 2.38 -7.12
N LEU A 21 -1.43 1.09 -6.80
CA LEU A 21 -0.59 0.39 -5.84
C LEU A 21 0.86 0.30 -6.34
N ASN A 22 1.06 -0.08 -7.60
CA ASN A 22 2.40 -0.14 -8.20
C ASN A 22 3.09 1.21 -8.17
N ARG A 23 2.41 2.28 -8.62
CA ARG A 23 2.95 3.65 -8.56
C ARG A 23 3.29 4.09 -7.14
N PHE A 24 2.50 3.67 -6.15
CA PHE A 24 2.80 3.97 -4.76
C PHE A 24 4.08 3.25 -4.30
N VAL A 25 4.20 1.95 -4.59
CA VAL A 25 5.37 1.13 -4.21
C VAL A 25 6.63 1.61 -4.91
N GLU A 26 6.56 1.91 -6.21
CA GLU A 26 7.68 2.47 -7.00
C GLU A 26 8.14 3.85 -6.49
N GLY A 27 7.23 4.61 -5.87
CA GLY A 27 7.56 5.90 -5.27
C GLY A 27 8.12 5.83 -3.86
N LEU A 28 8.28 4.64 -3.27
CA LEU A 28 8.86 4.49 -1.95
C LEU A 28 10.39 4.61 -2.00
N PRO A 29 11.00 5.29 -1.01
CA PRO A 29 12.44 5.27 -0.81
C PRO A 29 13.00 3.85 -0.63
N GLU A 30 14.27 3.64 -0.97
CA GLU A 30 14.94 2.33 -0.84
C GLU A 30 15.05 1.83 0.61
N ASP A 31 15.05 2.75 1.58
CA ASP A 31 15.09 2.46 3.01
C ASP A 31 13.69 2.19 3.60
N VAL A 32 12.68 1.96 2.76
CA VAL A 32 11.33 1.60 3.19
C VAL A 32 11.02 0.15 2.88
N VAL A 33 10.52 -0.55 3.90
CA VAL A 33 10.02 -1.92 3.78
C VAL A 33 8.50 -1.94 3.90
N LEU A 34 7.84 -2.66 2.99
CA LEU A 34 6.43 -3.02 3.13
C LEU A 34 6.27 -4.05 4.24
N VAL A 35 5.48 -3.71 5.25
CA VAL A 35 5.25 -4.59 6.42
C VAL A 35 4.03 -5.47 6.18
N ASP A 36 2.95 -4.91 5.62
CA ASP A 36 1.71 -5.63 5.37
C ASP A 36 0.90 -4.96 4.24
N VAL A 37 0.12 -5.76 3.52
CA VAL A 37 -0.75 -5.32 2.43
C VAL A 37 -2.08 -6.05 2.56
N LYS A 38 -3.15 -5.32 2.93
CA LYS A 38 -4.49 -5.88 3.13
C LYS A 38 -5.46 -5.38 2.09
N PHE A 39 -6.07 -6.31 1.36
CA PHE A 39 -7.10 -6.00 0.37
C PHE A 39 -8.49 -6.10 0.98
N ALA A 40 -9.37 -5.20 0.56
CA ALA A 40 -10.79 -5.21 0.90
C ALA A 40 -11.61 -4.83 -0.33
N VAL A 41 -12.81 -5.38 -0.42
CA VAL A 41 -13.79 -5.05 -1.46
C VAL A 41 -15.10 -4.71 -0.77
N ALA A 42 -15.66 -3.55 -1.08
CA ALA A 42 -17.04 -3.25 -0.73
C ALA A 42 -17.92 -3.65 -1.91
N GLU A 43 -18.81 -4.63 -1.68
CA GLU A 43 -19.75 -5.12 -2.68
C GLU A 43 -20.89 -4.12 -2.93
N GLY A 44 -21.45 -4.14 -4.14
CA GLY A 44 -22.56 -3.29 -4.54
C GLY A 44 -22.64 -3.09 -6.05
N PRO A 45 -23.58 -2.25 -6.54
CA PRO A 45 -23.74 -1.95 -7.97
C PRO A 45 -22.49 -1.33 -8.61
N SER A 46 -21.64 -0.70 -7.81
CA SER A 46 -20.33 -0.17 -8.20
C SER A 46 -19.33 -0.59 -7.12
N PRO A 47 -18.59 -1.69 -7.31
CA PRO A 47 -17.69 -2.21 -6.29
C PRO A 47 -16.57 -1.21 -6.00
N LEU A 48 -16.20 -1.09 -4.72
CA LEU A 48 -15.04 -0.31 -4.30
C LEU A 48 -13.95 -1.27 -3.84
N PHE A 49 -12.83 -1.27 -4.55
CA PHE A 49 -11.64 -1.99 -4.17
C PHE A 49 -10.75 -1.07 -3.34
N ALA A 50 -10.19 -1.61 -2.26
CA ALA A 50 -9.30 -0.90 -1.36
C ALA A 50 -8.11 -1.78 -0.99
N VAL A 51 -6.96 -1.13 -0.80
CA VAL A 51 -5.80 -1.75 -0.19
C VAL A 51 -5.26 -0.85 0.91
N LEU A 52 -5.03 -1.43 2.09
CA LEU A 52 -4.30 -0.83 3.19
C LEU A 52 -2.86 -1.34 3.13
N VAL A 53 -1.93 -0.43 2.89
CA VAL A 53 -0.50 -0.71 2.91
C VAL A 53 0.08 -0.20 4.20
N GLN A 54 0.68 -1.09 4.99
CA GLN A 54 1.52 -0.76 6.13
C GLN A 54 2.98 -0.82 5.69
N TYR A 55 3.74 0.24 5.93
CA TYR A 55 5.14 0.34 5.55
C TYR A 55 5.93 1.05 6.63
N LYS A 56 7.24 0.79 6.67
CA LYS A 56 8.12 1.34 7.68
C LYS A 56 9.47 1.69 7.08
N GLU A 57 9.96 2.87 7.45
CA GLU A 57 11.33 3.29 7.21
C GLU A 57 12.27 2.53 8.16
N VAL A 58 13.31 1.93 7.61
CA VAL A 58 14.27 1.10 8.31
C VAL A 58 15.67 1.65 8.14
N GLU A 59 16.51 1.47 9.16
CA GLU A 59 17.92 1.79 9.03
C GLU A 59 18.62 0.70 8.21
N ALA A 60 19.64 1.10 7.45
CA ALA A 60 20.52 0.16 6.76
C ALA A 60 21.17 -0.79 7.77
N TRP A 61 21.20 -2.08 7.42
CA TRP A 61 21.89 -3.08 8.21
C TRP A 61 23.38 -2.73 8.32
N LYS A 62 23.90 -2.59 9.55
CA LYS A 62 25.33 -2.39 9.83
C LYS A 62 25.88 -3.70 10.40
N GLU A 63 26.94 -4.22 9.79
CA GLU A 63 27.72 -5.37 10.30
C GLU A 63 28.49 -5.03 11.58
#